data_AF-A0A4Q1KTR8-F1
#
_entry.id   AF-A0A4Q1KTR8-F1
#
_cell.length_a   1.000
_cell.length_b   1.000
_cell.length_c   1.000
_cell.angle_alpha   90.00
_cell.angle_beta   90.00
_cell.angle_gamma   90.00
#
_symmetry.space_group_name_H-M   'P 1'
#
loop_
_entity.id
_entity.type
_entity.pdbx_description
1 polymer ?
#
loop_
_entity_poly.entity_id
_entity_poly.type
_entity_poly.pdbx_seq_one_letter_code
_entity_poly.pdbx_strand_id
1 'polypeptide(L)'
;MKNIKKIIETIFIIFFLFLSIKAFSQEKKLETIKFKVEESKNNPLPGTSIYEKETTNVTTTNFEGEAFLELKNTNQTIILSFIGPQISFNLIDNIDFIHLNIKKRRLTFYRNGKKVKRIKPKFDGI
;
A
#
# COMPACT_ATOMS: atom_id res chain seq x y z
N MET A 1 20.78 -54.30 -15.64
CA MET A 1 20.23 -53.60 -14.46
C MET A 1 20.94 -52.29 -14.08
N LYS A 2 22.28 -52.20 -14.06
CA LYS A 2 23.02 -50.97 -13.68
C LYS A 2 22.60 -49.70 -14.48
N ASN A 3 22.40 -49.83 -15.78
CA ASN A 3 22.02 -48.68 -16.64
C ASN A 3 20.60 -48.18 -16.36
N ILE A 4 19.66 -49.08 -16.05
CA ILE A 4 18.28 -48.74 -15.68
C ILE A 4 18.25 -47.99 -14.35
N LYS A 5 19.04 -48.43 -13.37
CA LYS A 5 19.15 -47.76 -12.05
C LYS A 5 19.69 -46.33 -12.19
N LYS A 6 20.70 -46.15 -13.05
CA LYS A 6 21.30 -44.84 -13.34
C LYS A 6 20.33 -43.88 -14.05
N ILE A 7 19.49 -44.40 -14.94
CA ILE A 7 18.42 -43.64 -15.60
C ILE A 7 17.38 -43.18 -14.56
N ILE A 8 16.97 -44.07 -13.64
CA ILE A 8 16.03 -43.74 -12.56
C ILE A 8 16.61 -42.67 -11.64
N GLU A 9 17.89 -42.78 -11.24
CA GLU A 9 18.59 -41.79 -10.42
C GLU A 9 18.66 -40.42 -11.13
N THR A 10 18.91 -40.41 -12.44
CA THR A 10 18.94 -39.18 -13.25
C THR A 10 17.56 -38.52 -13.33
N ILE A 11 16.50 -39.31 -13.53
CA ILE A 11 15.12 -38.81 -13.55
C ILE A 11 14.73 -38.21 -12.19
N PHE A 12 15.16 -38.85 -11.10
CA PHE A 12 14.86 -38.39 -9.75
C PHE A 12 15.53 -37.04 -9.44
N ILE A 13 16.78 -36.86 -9.90
CA ILE A 13 17.51 -35.58 -9.79
C ILE A 13 16.83 -34.48 -10.60
N ILE A 14 16.41 -34.78 -11.83
CA ILE A 14 15.70 -33.84 -12.69
C ILE A 14 14.38 -33.43 -12.04
N PHE A 15 13.60 -34.39 -11.51
CA PHE A 15 12.36 -34.13 -10.79
C PHE A 15 12.60 -33.20 -9.58
N PHE A 16 13.65 -33.45 -8.80
CA PHE A 16 14.01 -32.59 -7.67
C PHE A 16 14.41 -31.16 -8.09
N LEU A 17 15.04 -31.00 -9.25
CA LEU A 17 15.38 -29.68 -9.82
C LEU A 17 14.12 -28.85 -10.15
N PHE A 18 13.03 -29.49 -10.58
CA PHE A 18 11.77 -28.81 -10.91
C PHE A 18 10.99 -28.30 -9.69
N LEU A 19 11.27 -28.78 -8.47
CA LEU A 19 10.62 -28.28 -7.25
C LEU A 19 11.03 -26.83 -6.89
N SER A 20 12.19 -26.37 -7.34
CA SER A 20 12.76 -25.05 -7.00
C SER A 20 12.10 -23.86 -7.72
N ILE A 21 11.30 -24.11 -8.76
CA ILE A 21 10.73 -23.04 -9.62
C ILE A 21 9.69 -22.19 -8.87
N LYS A 22 9.03 -22.75 -7.84
CA LYS A 22 8.01 -22.04 -7.05
C LYS A 22 8.59 -21.01 -6.07
N ALA A 23 9.89 -21.05 -5.75
CA ALA A 23 10.50 -20.18 -4.74
C ALA A 23 10.62 -18.70 -5.17
N PHE A 24 10.60 -18.43 -6.48
CA PHE A 24 10.79 -17.08 -7.03
C PHE A 24 9.51 -16.35 -7.44
N SER A 25 8.34 -17.01 -7.39
CA SER A 25 7.06 -16.42 -7.80
C SER A 25 6.38 -15.61 -6.68
N GLN A 26 7.14 -14.83 -5.91
CA GLN A 26 6.56 -13.84 -5.01
C GLN A 26 6.02 -12.68 -5.85
N GLU A 27 4.80 -12.86 -6.37
CA GLU A 27 4.07 -11.83 -7.09
C GLU A 27 3.88 -10.64 -6.14
N LYS A 28 4.53 -9.51 -6.45
CA LYS A 28 4.32 -8.25 -5.73
C LYS A 28 2.89 -7.82 -6.00
N LYS A 29 1.99 -8.20 -5.09
CA LYS A 29 0.57 -7.84 -5.16
C LYS A 29 0.46 -6.32 -5.18
N LEU A 30 -0.14 -5.78 -6.24
CA LEU A 30 -0.56 -4.38 -6.21
C LEU A 30 -1.66 -4.24 -5.16
N GLU A 31 -1.44 -3.37 -4.19
CA GLU A 31 -2.44 -3.00 -3.18
C GLU A 31 -3.08 -1.68 -3.58
N THR A 32 -4.38 -1.70 -3.86
CA THR A 32 -5.17 -0.49 -4.07
C THR A 32 -5.67 0.01 -2.72
N ILE A 33 -5.24 1.20 -2.32
CA ILE A 33 -5.67 1.83 -1.08
C ILE A 33 -6.64 2.96 -1.38
N LYS A 34 -7.80 2.92 -0.74
CA LYS A 34 -8.75 4.04 -0.74
C LYS A 34 -8.32 5.09 0.28
N PHE A 35 -8.38 6.35 -0.11
CA PHE A 35 -8.18 7.49 0.75
C PHE A 35 -9.49 8.27 0.89
N LYS A 36 -9.70 8.84 2.07
CA LYS A 36 -10.70 9.87 2.31
C LYS A 36 -10.08 10.99 3.12
N VAL A 37 -10.18 12.21 2.60
CA VAL A 37 -9.67 13.41 3.24
C VAL A 37 -10.85 14.34 3.52
N GLU A 38 -11.02 14.70 4.78
CA GLU A 38 -12.05 15.65 5.21
C GLU A 38 -11.42 16.72 6.11
N GLU A 39 -11.90 17.94 5.98
CA GLU A 39 -11.50 19.02 6.87
C GLU A 39 -12.17 18.84 8.24
N SER A 40 -13.48 18.64 8.23
CA SER A 40 -14.31 18.40 9.40
C SER A 40 -15.37 17.33 9.10
N LYS A 41 -16.16 16.94 10.11
CA LYS A 41 -17.16 15.87 9.93
C LYS A 41 -18.13 16.30 8.81
N ASN A 42 -18.26 15.47 7.78
CA ASN A 42 -19.08 15.73 6.59
C ASN A 42 -18.63 16.93 5.73
N ASN A 43 -17.38 17.40 5.89
CA ASN A 43 -16.79 18.41 5.01
C ASN A 43 -15.61 17.78 4.24
N PRO A 44 -15.86 17.12 3.09
CA PRO A 44 -14.81 16.51 2.29
C PRO A 44 -13.85 17.55 1.71
N LEU A 45 -12.59 17.18 1.51
CA LEU A 45 -11.58 18.06 0.91
C LEU A 45 -11.18 17.57 -0.49
N PRO A 46 -11.75 18.15 -1.56
CA PRO A 46 -11.32 17.87 -2.93
C PRO A 46 -9.95 18.47 -3.22
N GLY A 47 -9.27 17.93 -4.24
CA GLY A 47 -8.01 18.49 -4.72
C GLY A 47 -6.78 18.19 -3.85
N THR A 48 -6.89 17.27 -2.89
CA THR A 48 -5.74 16.82 -2.08
C THR A 48 -4.89 15.88 -2.92
N SER A 49 -3.62 16.22 -3.13
CA SER A 49 -2.64 15.37 -3.79
C SER A 49 -2.16 14.29 -2.84
N ILE A 50 -2.15 13.04 -3.28
CA ILE A 50 -1.72 11.87 -2.52
C ILE A 50 -0.70 11.12 -3.35
N TYR A 51 0.50 10.91 -2.81
CA TYR A 51 1.58 10.28 -3.55
C TYR A 51 2.57 9.55 -2.67
N GLU A 52 3.23 8.57 -3.27
CA GLU A 52 4.38 7.91 -2.65
C GLU A 52 5.62 8.80 -2.77
N LYS A 53 6.34 8.99 -1.66
CA LYS A 53 7.55 9.80 -1.62
C LYS A 53 8.56 9.33 -2.67
N GLU A 54 9.17 10.29 -3.38
CA GLU A 54 10.20 10.04 -4.41
C GLU A 54 9.70 9.23 -5.62
N THR A 55 8.38 9.20 -5.84
CA THR A 55 7.79 8.56 -7.03
C THR A 55 6.92 9.51 -7.82
N THR A 56 6.59 9.10 -9.04
CA THR A 56 5.62 9.78 -9.91
C THR A 56 4.20 9.24 -9.74
N ASN A 57 3.97 8.33 -8.79
CA ASN A 57 2.66 7.75 -8.52
C ASN A 57 1.84 8.71 -7.66
N VAL A 58 0.99 9.49 -8.32
CA VAL A 58 0.20 10.57 -7.72
C VAL A 58 -1.26 10.34 -8.07
N THR A 59 -2.14 10.58 -7.10
CA THR A 59 -3.58 10.65 -7.28
C THR A 59 -4.11 11.89 -6.57
N THR A 60 -5.33 12.31 -6.89
CA THR A 60 -5.96 13.50 -6.30
C THR A 60 -7.36 13.18 -5.83
N THR A 61 -7.78 13.77 -4.71
CA THR A 61 -9.14 13.56 -4.20
C THR A 61 -10.21 14.21 -5.07
N ASN A 62 -11.32 13.49 -5.27
CA ASN A 62 -12.52 13.96 -5.97
C ASN A 62 -13.39 14.88 -5.08
N PHE A 63 -14.58 15.25 -5.55
CA PHE A 63 -15.53 16.13 -4.84
C PHE A 63 -15.96 15.60 -3.47
N GLU A 64 -16.02 14.27 -3.31
CA GLU A 64 -16.32 13.59 -2.05
C GLU A 64 -15.09 13.43 -1.14
N GLY A 65 -13.94 13.99 -1.53
CA GLY A 65 -12.68 13.91 -0.79
C GLY A 65 -12.05 12.53 -0.85
N GLU A 66 -12.44 11.69 -1.82
CA GLU A 66 -11.98 10.31 -1.97
C GLU A 66 -10.96 10.18 -3.11
N ALA A 67 -9.98 9.28 -2.94
CA ALA A 67 -9.02 8.92 -3.98
C ALA A 67 -8.62 7.45 -3.86
N PHE A 68 -8.04 6.90 -4.92
CA PHE A 68 -7.46 5.57 -4.93
C PHE A 68 -6.01 5.67 -5.40
N LEU A 69 -5.10 5.01 -4.67
CA LEU A 69 -3.69 4.92 -5.02
C LEU A 69 -3.30 3.45 -5.07
N GLU A 70 -2.71 3.02 -6.18
CA GLU A 70 -2.19 1.68 -6.35
C GLU A 70 -0.72 1.64 -5.93
N LEU A 71 -0.37 0.78 -4.99
CA LEU A 71 0.98 0.68 -4.45
C LEU A 71 1.59 -0.67 -4.78
N LYS A 72 2.88 -0.64 -5.14
CA LYS A 72 3.67 -1.86 -5.41
C LYS A 72 4.28 -2.46 -4.14
N ASN A 73 4.32 -1.68 -3.05
CA ASN A 73 4.88 -2.07 -1.75
C ASN A 73 4.19 -1.26 -0.64
N THR A 74 4.06 -1.86 0.53
CA THR A 74 3.44 -1.26 1.73
C THR A 74 4.44 -0.57 2.65
N ASN A 75 5.75 -0.83 2.50
CA ASN A 75 6.83 -0.20 3.28
C ASN A 75 7.28 1.16 2.73
N GLN A 76 6.32 2.04 2.42
CA GLN A 76 6.59 3.31 1.77
C GLN A 76 6.05 4.48 2.60
N THR A 77 6.65 5.66 2.43
CA THR A 77 6.15 6.91 3.01
C THR A 77 5.15 7.53 2.05
N ILE A 78 3.93 7.77 2.53
CA ILE A 78 2.88 8.44 1.80
C ILE A 78 2.83 9.92 2.21
N ILE A 79 2.64 10.77 1.22
CA ILE A 79 2.52 12.21 1.38
C ILE A 79 1.12 12.65 0.93
N LEU A 80 0.44 13.39 1.79
CA LEU A 80 -0.79 14.11 1.48
C LEU A 80 -0.45 15.59 1.46
N SER A 81 -0.69 16.24 0.32
CA SER A 81 -0.43 17.67 0.13
C SER A 81 -1.72 18.36 -0.29
N PHE A 82 -2.04 19.45 0.39
CA PHE A 82 -3.14 20.35 0.10
C PHE A 82 -2.65 21.77 0.32
N ILE A 83 -3.45 22.79 -0.01
CA ILE A 83 -3.01 24.18 -0.01
C ILE A 83 -2.37 24.57 1.34
N GLY A 84 -1.06 24.78 1.35
CA GLY A 84 -0.24 25.09 2.52
C GLY A 84 0.40 23.85 3.17
N PRO A 85 -0.32 23.11 4.04
CA PRO A 85 0.26 22.01 4.81
C PRO A 85 0.50 20.74 4.01
N GLN A 86 1.56 20.03 4.40
CA GLN A 86 1.86 18.68 3.96
C GLN A 86 1.82 17.72 5.15
N ILE A 87 1.32 16.51 4.94
CA ILE A 87 1.33 15.43 5.93
C ILE A 87 2.13 14.27 5.36
N SER A 88 3.12 13.81 6.12
CA SER A 88 3.88 12.59 5.81
C SER A 88 3.60 11.51 6.85
N PHE A 89 3.46 10.26 6.40
CA PHE A 89 3.39 9.10 7.29
C PHE A 89 3.88 7.83 6.61
N ASN A 90 4.37 6.89 7.41
CA ASN A 90 4.70 5.55 6.93
C ASN A 90 3.43 4.70 6.84
N LEU A 91 3.25 4.06 5.70
CA LEU A 91 2.18 3.11 5.49
C LEU A 91 2.40 1.84 6.33
N ILE A 92 1.33 1.08 6.52
CA ILE A 92 1.30 -0.16 7.31
C ILE A 92 0.75 -1.25 6.40
N ASP A 93 1.21 -2.48 6.58
CA ASP A 93 0.80 -3.61 5.75
C ASP A 93 -0.71 -3.92 5.83
N ASN A 94 -1.24 -4.39 4.70
CA ASN A 94 -2.61 -4.86 4.54
C ASN A 94 -3.64 -3.80 4.98
N ILE A 95 -3.56 -2.60 4.43
CA ILE A 95 -4.54 -1.52 4.66
C ILE A 95 -5.32 -1.30 3.37
N ASP A 96 -6.65 -1.29 3.46
CA ASP A 96 -7.54 -1.05 2.32
C ASP A 96 -8.08 0.38 2.29
N PHE A 97 -8.10 1.05 3.45
CA PHE A 97 -8.66 2.39 3.58
C PHE A 97 -7.94 3.26 4.60
N ILE A 98 -7.70 4.52 4.24
CA ILE A 98 -7.09 5.56 5.08
C ILE A 98 -8.02 6.77 5.14
N HIS A 99 -8.35 7.21 6.36
CA HIS A 99 -9.17 8.39 6.60
C HIS A 99 -8.38 9.46 7.35
N LEU A 100 -8.19 10.61 6.72
CA LEU A 100 -7.62 11.81 7.30
C LEU A 100 -8.74 12.80 7.67
N ASN A 101 -8.77 13.21 8.94
CA ASN A 101 -9.55 14.34 9.42
C ASN A 101 -8.61 15.45 9.90
N ILE A 102 -8.61 16.58 9.19
CA ILE A 102 -7.65 17.68 9.40
C ILE A 102 -7.94 18.40 10.71
N LYS A 103 -9.17 18.84 10.95
CA LYS A 103 -9.56 19.60 12.16
C LYS A 103 -9.29 18.82 13.45
N LYS A 104 -9.49 17.50 13.44
CA LYS A 104 -9.20 16.63 14.58
C LYS A 104 -7.73 16.19 14.64
N ARG A 105 -6.91 16.53 13.64
CA ARG A 105 -5.52 16.06 13.45
C ARG A 105 -5.42 14.55 13.64
N ARG A 106 -6.22 13.80 12.86
CA ARG A 106 -6.34 12.33 13.00
C ARG A 106 -6.22 11.65 11.66
N LEU A 107 -5.30 10.70 11.58
CA LEU A 107 -5.18 9.78 10.47
C LEU A 107 -5.48 8.37 10.97
N THR A 108 -6.40 7.68 10.30
CA THR A 108 -6.91 6.39 10.72
C THR A 108 -6.76 5.37 9.60
N PHE A 109 -6.18 4.22 9.94
CA PHE A 109 -5.98 3.09 9.05
C PHE A 109 -7.07 2.04 9.30
N TYR A 110 -7.63 1.50 8.23
CA TYR A 110 -8.65 0.47 8.26
C TYR A 110 -8.21 -0.77 7.47
N ARG A 111 -8.78 -1.91 7.84
CA ARG A 111 -8.66 -3.19 7.13
C ARG A 111 -10.01 -3.87 7.18
N ASN A 112 -10.60 -4.16 6.02
CA ASN A 112 -11.91 -4.78 5.88
C ASN A 112 -12.98 -4.06 6.72
N GLY A 113 -12.98 -2.73 6.68
CA GLY A 113 -13.90 -1.88 7.45
C GLY A 113 -13.61 -1.76 8.96
N LYS A 114 -12.64 -2.49 9.51
CA LYS A 114 -12.25 -2.39 10.93
C LYS A 114 -11.08 -1.42 11.10
N LYS A 115 -11.15 -0.56 12.11
CA LYS A 115 -10.02 0.33 12.46
C LYS A 115 -8.84 -0.51 12.97
N VAL A 116 -7.69 -0.35 12.34
CA VAL A 116 -6.43 -1.02 12.72
C VAL A 116 -5.58 -0.11 13.58
N LYS A 117 -5.36 1.14 13.17
CA LYS A 117 -4.51 2.09 13.88
C LYS A 117 -5.02 3.50 13.72
N ARG A 118 -4.72 4.34 14.69
CA ARG A 118 -4.95 5.79 14.63
C ARG A 118 -3.68 6.51 15.05
N ILE A 119 -3.28 7.51 14.27
CA ILE A 119 -2.15 8.37 14.60
C ILE A 119 -2.56 9.85 14.57
N LYS A 120 -1.78 10.69 15.24
CA LYS A 120 -1.80 12.13 15.04
C LYS A 120 -0.71 12.46 14.01
N PRO A 121 -1.05 12.82 12.77
CA PRO A 121 -0.05 13.16 11.77
C PRO A 121 0.69 14.44 12.14
N LYS A 122 1.95 14.53 11.71
CA LYS A 122 2.70 15.79 11.71
C LYS A 122 2.30 16.58 10.47
N PHE A 123 2.10 17.88 10.65
CA PHE A 123 1.82 18.82 9.57
C PHE A 123 3.11 19.60 9.37
N ASP A 124 3.71 19.44 8.21
CA ASP A 124 4.92 20.12 7.79
C ASP A 124 4.50 21.33 6.92
N GLY A 125 5.20 22.46 7.02
CA GLY A 125 4.94 23.66 6.20
C GLY A 125 3.94 24.68 6.76
N ILE A 126 3.87 24.85 8.08
CA ILE A 126 3.22 25.99 8.76
C ILE A 126 4.29 26.84 9.43
#